data_AF-A0A7W7RXQ4-F1
#
_entry.id   AF-A0A7W7RXQ4-F1
#
_cell.length_a   1.000
_cell.length_b   1.000
_cell.length_c   1.000
_cell.angle_alpha   90.00
_cell.angle_beta   90.00
_cell.angle_gamma   90.00
#
_symmetry.space_group_name_H-M   'P 1'
#
loop_
_entity.id
_entity.type
_entity.pdbx_description
1 polymer ?
#
loop_
_entity_poly.entity_id
_entity_poly.type
_entity_poly.pdbx_seq_one_letter_code
_entity_poly.pdbx_strand_id
1 'polypeptide(L)' 'MQASSLTSPSCPGRRIWRSDQGRWWATRTSPFSRAAERAEAHRTVDADDERTLRELIAEQEHRARAVS' A
#
# COMPACT_ATOMS: atom_id res chain seq x y z
N MET A 1 0.11 -13.01 -16.37
CA MET A 1 -0.31 -12.36 -15.11
C MET A 1 -1.05 -11.08 -15.47
N GLN A 2 -2.38 -11.08 -15.47
CA GLN A 2 -3.16 -9.85 -15.62
C GLN A 2 -3.47 -9.30 -14.23
N ALA A 3 -2.98 -8.10 -13.94
CA ALA A 3 -3.23 -7.40 -12.68
C ALA A 3 -4.24 -6.27 -12.95
N SER A 4 -5.50 -6.51 -12.62
CA SER A 4 -6.53 -5.48 -12.76
C SER A 4 -6.36 -4.44 -11.66
N SER A 5 -6.36 -3.16 -12.04
CA SER A 5 -6.31 -2.06 -11.08
C SER A 5 -7.68 -1.88 -10.45
N LEU A 6 -7.75 -1.91 -9.12
CA LEU A 6 -8.98 -1.67 -8.36
C LEU A 6 -8.92 -0.27 -7.75
N THR A 7 -9.97 0.51 -7.95
CA THR A 7 -10.19 1.75 -7.20
C THR A 7 -10.93 1.40 -5.91
N SER A 8 -10.25 1.48 -4.77
CA SER A 8 -10.86 1.25 -3.46
C SER A 8 -11.02 2.57 -2.71
N PRO A 9 -12.26 3.02 -2.41
CA PRO A 9 -12.50 4.31 -1.77
C PRO A 9 -11.89 4.40 -0.36
N SER A 10 -11.69 3.27 0.29
CA SER A 10 -11.08 3.15 1.62
C SER A 10 -9.55 3.29 1.65
N CYS A 11 -8.89 3.40 0.49
CA CYS A 11 -7.42 3.50 0.40
C CYS A 11 -7.02 4.67 -0.50
N PRO A 12 -7.28 5.93 -0.07
CA PRO A 12 -6.98 7.10 -0.87
C PRO A 12 -5.48 7.18 -1.18
N GLY A 13 -5.14 7.55 -2.42
CA GLY A 13 -3.74 7.69 -2.85
C GLY A 13 -2.98 6.38 -3.01
N ARG A 14 -3.67 5.23 -2.99
CA ARG A 14 -3.09 3.91 -3.30
C ARG A 14 -3.70 3.37 -4.59
N ARG A 15 -2.83 2.87 -5.48
CA ARG A 15 -3.26 1.99 -6.57
C ARG A 15 -3.18 0.56 -6.07
N ILE A 16 -4.26 -0.20 -6.21
CA ILE A 16 -4.38 -1.57 -5.72
C ILE A 16 -4.50 -2.51 -6.91
N TRP A 17 -3.84 -3.66 -6.82
CA TRP A 17 -3.92 -4.74 -7.79
C TRP A 17 -4.21 -6.06 -7.10
N ARG A 18 -4.94 -6.92 -7.81
CA ARG A 18 -5.15 -8.31 -7.44
C ARG A 18 -4.71 -9.21 -8.58
N SER A 19 -3.93 -10.24 -8.28
CA SER A 19 -3.63 -11.31 -9.23
C SER A 19 -4.78 -12.28 -9.34
N ASP A 20 -4.76 -13.06 -10.43
CA ASP A 20 -5.55 -14.27 -10.63
C ASP A 20 -5.31 -15.33 -9.53
N GLN A 21 -4.09 -15.40 -8.99
CA GLN A 21 -3.73 -16.32 -7.89
C GLN A 21 -4.13 -15.82 -6.49
N GLY A 22 -4.88 -14.71 -6.39
CA GLY A 22 -5.41 -14.20 -5.12
C GLY A 22 -4.47 -13.29 -4.34
N ARG A 23 -3.19 -13.18 -4.74
CA ARG A 23 -2.26 -12.19 -4.16
C ARG A 23 -2.69 -10.76 -4.46
N TRP A 24 -2.43 -9.87 -3.50
CA TRP A 24 -2.76 -8.45 -3.51
C TRP A 24 -1.50 -7.59 -3.42
N TRP A 25 -1.54 -6.44 -4.08
CA TRP A 25 -0.50 -5.41 -3.98
C TRP A 25 -1.14 -4.03 -3.88
N ALA A 26 -0.50 -3.13 -3.14
CA ALA A 26 -0.86 -1.73 -3.11
C ALA A 26 0.40 -0.86 -3.21
N THR A 27 0.40 0.08 -4.16
CA THR A 27 1.47 1.06 -4.32
C THR A 27 0.92 2.45 -4.16
N ARG A 28 1.58 3.28 -3.36
CA ARG A 28 1.21 4.69 -3.17
C ARG A 28 1.50 5.49 -4.43
N THR A 29 0.50 6.28 -4.87
CA THR A 29 0.56 7.08 -6.10
C THR A 29 1.56 8.22 -5.99
N SER A 30 1.78 8.72 -4.77
CA SER A 30 2.76 9.75 -4.46
C SER A 30 3.88 9.19 -3.58
N PRO A 31 5.13 9.70 -3.68
CA PRO A 31 6.24 9.27 -2.85
C PRO A 31 6.06 9.69 -1.39
N PHE A 32 6.71 8.97 -0.46
CA PHE A 32 6.80 9.39 0.94
C PHE A 32 7.80 10.53 1.07
N SER A 33 7.77 11.25 2.20
CA SER A 33 8.85 12.18 2.52
C SER A 33 10.15 11.40 2.75
N ARG A 34 11.31 12.04 2.60
CA ARG A 34 12.59 11.39 2.91
C ARG A 34 12.69 10.91 4.35
N ALA A 35 12.04 11.61 5.29
CA ALA A 35 11.98 11.21 6.69
C ALA A 35 11.17 9.91 6.85
N ALA A 36 10.01 9.82 6.20
CA ALA A 36 9.17 8.63 6.19
C ALA A 36 9.87 7.42 5.54
N GLU A 37 10.57 7.61 4.42
CA GLU A 37 11.35 6.52 3.80
C GLU A 37 12.48 6.03 4.71
N ARG A 38 13.14 6.94 5.47
CA ARG A 38 14.14 6.57 6.48
C ARG A 38 13.55 5.85 7.69
N ALA A 39 12.28 6.11 8.00
CA ALA A 39 11.51 5.39 9.01
C ALA A 39 10.87 4.10 8.46
N GLU A 40 11.38 3.58 7.34
CA GLU A 40 10.95 2.33 6.73
C GLU A 40 9.46 2.32 6.36
N ALA A 41 8.92 3.48 5.96
CA ALA A 41 7.62 3.56 5.33
C ALA A 41 7.73 3.10 3.86
N HIS A 42 7.21 1.91 3.57
CA HIS A 42 7.28 1.30 2.25
C HIS A 42 6.14 1.77 1.34
N ARG A 43 6.50 2.25 0.15
CA ARG A 43 5.52 2.70 -0.85
C ARG A 43 4.69 1.58 -1.44
N THR A 44 5.24 0.38 -1.50
CA THR A 44 4.59 -0.82 -2.03
C THR A 44 4.54 -1.88 -0.96
N VAL A 45 3.37 -2.48 -0.77
CA VAL A 45 3.14 -3.63 0.12
C VAL A 45 2.36 -4.69 -0.64
N ASP A 46 2.57 -5.94 -0.29
CA ASP A 46 1.83 -7.09 -0.81
C ASP A 46 1.27 -7.95 0.33
N ALA A 47 0.19 -8.67 0.03
CA ALA A 47 -0.43 -9.60 0.96
C ALA A 47 -1.18 -10.69 0.20
N ASP A 48 -1.42 -11.84 0.85
CA ASP A 48 -2.21 -12.91 0.24
C ASP A 48 -3.73 -12.67 0.33
N ASP A 49 -4.18 -11.69 1.12
CA ASP A 49 -5.58 -11.28 1.24
C ASP A 49 -5.77 -9.76 1.41
N GLU A 50 -6.98 -9.28 1.11
CA GLU A 50 -7.31 -7.85 1.12
C GLU A 50 -7.22 -7.22 2.52
N ARG A 51 -7.59 -7.98 3.56
CA ARG A 51 -7.60 -7.47 4.94
C ARG A 51 -6.17 -7.22 5.41
N THR A 52 -5.29 -8.18 5.21
CA THR A 52 -3.86 -8.05 5.52
C THR A 52 -3.22 -6.93 4.70
N LEU A 53 -3.60 -6.77 3.41
CA LEU A 53 -3.13 -5.65 2.60
C LEU A 53 -3.49 -4.28 3.23
N ARG A 54 -4.72 -4.14 3.72
CA ARG A 54 -5.22 -2.91 4.35
C ARG A 54 -4.50 -2.61 5.67
N GLU A 55 -4.26 -3.62 6.48
CA GLU A 55 -3.47 -3.53 7.72
C GLU A 55 -2.03 -3.05 7.42
N LEU A 56 -1.39 -3.64 6.42
CA LEU A 56 -0.05 -3.22 5.97
C LEU A 56 -0.03 -1.79 5.43
N ILE A 57 -1.03 -1.38 4.63
CA ILE A 57 -1.15 0.02 4.17
C ILE A 57 -1.24 0.96 5.36
N ALA A 58 -2.12 0.67 6.33
CA ALA A 58 -2.32 1.51 7.52
C ALA A 58 -1.02 1.67 8.33
N GLU A 59 -0.26 0.58 8.48
CA GLU A 59 1.05 0.58 9.14
C GLU A 59 2.04 1.50 8.42
N GLN A 60 2.16 1.41 7.08
CA GLN A 60 3.06 2.30 6.33
C GLN A 60 2.66 3.77 6.45
N GLU A 61 1.36 4.06 6.41
CA GLU A 61 0.85 5.42 6.60
C GLU A 61 1.06 5.93 8.04
N HIS A 62 0.99 5.06 9.04
CA HIS A 62 1.27 5.39 10.43
C HIS A 62 2.74 5.76 10.62
N ARG A 63 3.67 4.93 10.13
CA ARG A 63 5.11 5.24 10.15
C ARG A 63 5.42 6.56 9.48
N ALA A 64 4.82 6.82 8.32
CA ALA A 64 5.00 8.08 7.62
C ALA A 64 4.53 9.29 8.42
N ARG A 65 3.36 9.21 9.07
CA ARG A 65 2.82 10.29 9.93
C ARG A 65 3.64 10.51 11.19
N ALA A 66 4.22 9.47 11.76
CA ALA A 66 5.02 9.57 12.99
C ALA A 66 6.31 10.40 12.81
N VAL A 67 6.76 10.60 11.57
CA VAL A 67 8.03 11.28 11.24
C VAL A 67 7.88 12.42 10.22
N SER A 68 6.64 12.81 9.91
CA SER A 68 6.33 13.96 9.05
C SER A 68 6.32 15.26 9.86
#